data_AF-A0A2V8NN87-F1
#
_entry.id   AF-A0A2V8NN87-F1
#
_cell.length_a   1.000
_cell.length_b   1.000
_cell.length_c   1.000
_cell.angle_alpha   90.00
_cell.angle_beta   90.00
_cell.angle_gamma   90.00
#
_symmetry.space_group_name_H-M   'P 1'
#
loop_
_entity.id
_entity.type
_entity.pdbx_description
1 polymer ?
#
loop_
_entity_poly.entity_id
_entity_poly.type
_entity_poly.pdbx_seq_one_letter_code
_entity_poly.pdbx_strand_id
1 'polypeptide(L)'
;MNTVQRSRNRALLRFVLLPMIFLTVALLGGLRIDVDTHAFIFIPPPLITLILSVLLMTLFIRGHAIELRRWVTSEQSTLTNISHVLTLLTLYFASAQALNSVLPERGLLFWLFSFFFLWTLWNNQFSNFDARRLLRSLAVLFGTAFFLKHMFLASLFAPEGGWAKKVAGFLLEVGTLGTLDYQVFAPATGYISFFTLALYVGGLILLTPSPEPEERSALALLRAYQNLPPLERMTVRASIMEPQTNQPALAQEVSTETETIEIRGEVVEAESEDTLAGEKEKGKR
;
A
#
# COMPACT_ATOMS: atom_id res chain seq x y z
N MET A 1 -17.10 -18.27 10.42
CA MET A 1 -16.54 -16.89 10.55
C MET A 1 -17.23 -16.02 9.50
N ASN A 2 -18.14 -15.15 9.94
CA ASN A 2 -19.22 -14.59 9.12
C ASN A 2 -18.73 -13.53 8.12
N THR A 3 -19.29 -13.53 6.91
CA THR A 3 -18.94 -12.59 5.81
C THR A 3 -19.08 -11.12 6.20
N VAL A 4 -20.07 -10.80 7.05
CA VAL A 4 -20.33 -9.46 7.59
C VAL A 4 -19.20 -8.97 8.51
N GLN A 5 -18.57 -9.84 9.30
CA GLN A 5 -17.42 -9.45 10.12
C GLN A 5 -16.20 -9.14 9.25
N ARG A 6 -16.01 -9.86 8.13
CA ARG A 6 -14.88 -9.63 7.22
C ARG A 6 -14.99 -8.27 6.52
N SER A 7 -16.19 -7.87 6.08
CA SER A 7 -16.40 -6.56 5.46
C SER A 7 -16.16 -5.41 6.44
N ARG A 8 -16.69 -5.52 7.67
CA ARG A 8 -16.49 -4.51 8.72
C ARG A 8 -15.02 -4.36 9.11
N ASN A 9 -14.30 -5.47 9.29
CA ASN A 9 -12.87 -5.44 9.62
C ASN A 9 -12.04 -4.81 8.50
N ARG A 10 -12.38 -5.08 7.23
CA ARG A 10 -11.70 -4.48 6.07
C ARG A 10 -11.97 -2.98 5.97
N ALA A 11 -13.18 -2.53 6.28
CA ALA A 11 -13.52 -1.12 6.34
C ALA A 11 -12.72 -0.41 7.45
N LEU A 12 -12.70 -0.95 8.67
CA LEU A 12 -11.92 -0.40 9.78
C LEU A 12 -10.42 -0.32 9.44
N LEU A 13 -9.88 -1.38 8.83
CA LEU A 13 -8.47 -1.41 8.42
C LEU A 13 -8.16 -0.31 7.41
N ARG A 14 -9.03 -0.08 6.43
CA ARG A 14 -8.80 0.91 5.36
C ARG A 14 -9.02 2.35 5.82
N PHE A 15 -10.10 2.61 6.55
CA PHE A 15 -10.52 3.97 6.86
C PHE A 15 -9.96 4.53 8.16
N VAL A 16 -9.48 3.67 9.06
CA VAL A 16 -8.98 4.06 10.38
C VAL A 16 -7.54 3.62 10.56
N LEU A 17 -7.26 2.33 10.41
CA LEU A 17 -5.93 1.80 10.73
C LEU A 17 -4.87 2.33 9.76
N LEU A 18 -5.17 2.34 8.46
CA LEU A 18 -4.23 2.75 7.43
C LEU A 18 -3.77 4.22 7.54
N PRO A 19 -4.67 5.23 7.64
CA PRO A 19 -4.24 6.61 7.88
C PRO A 19 -3.52 6.77 9.22
N MET A 20 -3.91 6.02 10.27
CA MET A 20 -3.21 6.05 11.56
C MET A 20 -1.78 5.49 11.46
N ILE A 21 -1.56 4.43 10.69
CA ILE A 21 -0.23 3.88 10.41
C ILE A 21 0.63 4.95 9.71
N PHE A 22 0.13 5.57 8.64
CA PHE A 22 0.90 6.58 7.91
C PHE A 22 1.12 7.85 8.73
N LEU A 23 0.14 8.27 9.53
CA LEU A 23 0.31 9.37 10.48
C LEU A 23 1.41 9.06 11.50
N THR A 24 1.43 7.83 12.03
CA THR A 24 2.47 7.37 12.95
C THR A 24 3.84 7.45 12.27
N VAL A 25 3.96 6.96 11.04
CA VAL A 25 5.20 7.06 10.25
C VAL A 25 5.62 8.52 10.04
N ALA A 26 4.68 9.41 9.72
CA ALA A 26 4.98 10.83 9.50
C ALA A 26 5.51 11.51 10.78
N LEU A 27 4.96 11.16 11.94
CA LEU A 27 5.41 11.69 13.24
C LEU A 27 6.76 11.07 13.65
N LEU A 28 6.90 9.75 13.53
CA LEU A 28 8.08 9.02 13.99
C LEU A 28 9.30 9.25 13.07
N GLY A 29 9.09 9.42 11.76
CA GLY A 29 10.18 9.64 10.80
C GLY A 29 10.90 10.98 10.96
N GLY A 30 10.24 11.97 11.56
CA GLY A 30 10.86 13.25 11.94
C GLY A 30 11.48 13.24 13.34
N LEU A 31 11.22 12.21 14.14
CA LEU A 31 11.69 12.14 15.52
C LEU A 31 13.19 11.77 15.57
N ARG A 32 13.96 12.57 16.31
CA ARG A 32 15.38 12.36 16.58
C ARG A 32 15.63 12.47 18.07
N ILE A 33 16.68 11.81 18.55
CA ILE A 33 17.15 11.91 19.93
C ILE A 33 18.52 12.58 19.93
N ASP A 34 18.59 13.73 20.59
CA ASP A 34 19.82 14.46 20.82
C ASP A 34 20.75 13.69 21.75
N VAL A 35 22.05 13.64 21.45
CA VAL A 35 23.02 12.86 22.24
C VAL A 35 23.25 13.47 23.61
N ASP A 36 23.32 14.79 23.68
CA ASP A 36 23.75 15.49 24.89
C ASP A 36 22.58 15.59 25.88
N THR A 37 21.42 16.02 25.39
CA THR A 37 20.25 16.28 26.22
C THR A 37 19.31 15.09 26.35
N HIS A 38 19.46 14.05 25.51
CA HIS A 38 18.50 12.94 25.37
C HIS A 38 17.07 13.40 25.06
N ALA A 39 16.91 14.66 24.63
CA ALA A 39 15.61 15.22 24.31
C ALA A 39 15.11 14.73 22.96
N PHE A 40 13.79 14.57 22.86
CA PHE A 40 13.12 14.32 21.59
C PHE A 40 13.04 15.62 20.79
N ILE A 41 13.67 15.61 19.62
CA ILE A 41 13.64 16.72 18.67
C ILE A 41 12.87 16.27 17.44
N PHE A 42 11.93 17.09 16.97
CA PHE A 42 11.22 16.85 15.74
C PHE A 42 11.86 17.65 14.60
N ILE A 43 12.38 16.97 13.60
CA ILE A 43 12.96 17.58 12.41
C ILE A 43 11.94 17.54 11.27
N PRO A 44 11.53 18.71 10.72
CA PRO A 44 10.63 18.75 9.59
C PRO A 44 11.31 18.20 8.32
N PRO A 45 10.55 17.61 7.38
CA PRO A 45 11.10 17.08 6.15
C PRO A 45 11.66 18.21 5.28
N PRO A 46 12.89 18.12 4.74
CA PRO A 46 13.45 19.15 3.88
C PRO A 46 12.71 19.21 2.54
N LEU A 47 12.76 20.36 1.86
CA LEU A 47 12.03 20.61 0.62
C LEU A 47 12.26 19.53 -0.45
N ILE A 48 13.49 19.03 -0.58
CA ILE A 48 13.79 17.96 -1.55
C ILE A 48 13.02 16.67 -1.25
N THR A 49 12.82 16.30 0.02
CA THR A 49 12.02 15.11 0.38
C THR A 49 10.55 15.28 0.08
N LEU A 50 10.03 16.51 0.14
CA LEU A 50 8.67 16.82 -0.31
C LEU A 50 8.55 16.62 -1.82
N ILE A 51 9.51 17.11 -2.60
CA ILE A 51 9.56 16.88 -4.06
C ILE A 51 9.62 15.38 -4.38
N LEU A 52 10.52 14.65 -3.73
CA LEU A 52 10.66 13.20 -3.89
C LEU A 52 9.37 12.46 -3.49
N SER A 53 8.69 12.93 -2.45
CA SER A 53 7.38 12.41 -2.04
C SER A 53 6.31 12.64 -3.11
N VAL A 54 6.28 13.81 -3.75
CA VAL A 54 5.37 14.06 -4.90
C VAL A 54 5.66 13.09 -6.04
N LEU A 55 6.92 12.88 -6.41
CA LEU A 55 7.29 11.91 -7.45
C LEU A 55 6.87 10.49 -7.07
N LEU A 56 7.03 10.12 -5.80
CA LEU A 56 6.61 8.81 -5.30
C LEU A 56 5.08 8.66 -5.31
N MET A 57 4.34 9.70 -4.95
CA MET A 57 2.87 9.71 -5.06
C MET A 57 2.43 9.52 -6.52
N THR A 58 3.08 10.18 -7.47
CA THR A 58 2.83 9.98 -8.90
C THR A 58 3.10 8.54 -9.32
N LEU A 59 4.16 7.90 -8.80
CA LEU A 59 4.43 6.48 -9.05
C LEU A 59 3.34 5.58 -8.47
N PHE A 60 2.82 5.86 -7.28
CA PHE A 60 1.73 5.06 -6.70
C PHE A 60 0.45 5.16 -7.52
N ILE A 61 0.14 6.34 -8.07
CA ILE A 61 -1.01 6.54 -8.95
C ILE A 61 -0.79 5.80 -10.27
N ARG A 62 0.37 5.98 -10.92
CA ARG A 62 0.69 5.35 -12.21
C ARG A 62 0.84 3.83 -12.11
N GLY A 63 1.41 3.35 -11.02
CA GLY A 63 1.58 1.92 -10.74
C GLY A 63 0.31 1.25 -10.25
N HIS A 64 -0.85 1.93 -10.27
CA HIS A 64 -2.13 1.43 -9.77
C HIS A 64 -2.11 0.96 -8.31
N ALA A 65 -1.16 1.44 -7.50
CA ALA A 65 -1.20 1.23 -6.06
C ALA A 65 -2.31 2.08 -5.40
N ILE A 66 -2.63 3.22 -6.01
CA ILE A 66 -3.71 4.13 -5.60
C ILE A 66 -4.59 4.43 -6.82
N GLU A 67 -5.86 4.08 -6.73
CA GLU A 67 -6.86 4.36 -7.77
C GLU A 67 -7.65 5.63 -7.42
N LEU A 68 -7.10 6.81 -7.71
CA LEU A 68 -7.73 8.11 -7.39
C LEU A 68 -9.19 8.18 -7.83
N ARG A 69 -9.49 7.70 -9.04
CA ARG A 69 -10.85 7.71 -9.61
C ARG A 69 -11.85 6.89 -8.80
N ARG A 70 -11.39 5.80 -8.17
CA ARG A 70 -12.22 4.92 -7.34
C ARG A 70 -12.33 5.44 -5.91
N TRP A 71 -11.36 6.22 -5.45
CA TRP A 71 -11.30 6.74 -4.09
C TRP A 71 -12.08 8.03 -3.92
N VAL A 72 -12.14 8.86 -4.97
CA VAL A 72 -12.84 10.14 -4.95
C VAL A 72 -13.96 10.08 -5.98
N THR A 73 -15.15 9.70 -5.53
CA THR A 73 -16.35 9.63 -6.38
C THR A 73 -17.51 10.32 -5.65
N SER A 74 -18.37 11.01 -6.39
CA SER A 74 -19.58 11.67 -5.85
C SER A 74 -20.61 10.67 -5.31
N GLU A 75 -20.54 9.41 -5.73
CA GLU A 75 -21.41 8.32 -5.28
C GLU A 75 -21.06 7.83 -3.87
N GLN A 76 -19.88 8.17 -3.34
CA GLN A 76 -19.45 7.78 -2.00
C GLN A 76 -19.91 8.79 -0.94
N SER A 77 -20.18 8.30 0.27
CA SER A 77 -20.46 9.16 1.43
C SER A 77 -19.33 10.18 1.64
N THR A 78 -19.70 11.40 2.03
CA THR A 78 -18.75 12.50 2.32
C THR A 78 -17.68 12.08 3.32
N LEU A 79 -18.06 11.30 4.35
CA LEU A 79 -17.14 10.79 5.36
C LEU A 79 -16.09 9.83 4.76
N THR A 80 -16.49 9.04 3.77
CA THR A 80 -15.60 8.10 3.06
C THR A 80 -14.59 8.86 2.22
N ASN A 81 -15.04 9.88 1.48
CA ASN A 81 -14.17 10.76 0.71
C ASN A 81 -13.16 11.48 1.61
N ILE A 82 -13.59 12.00 2.77
CA ILE A 82 -12.70 12.63 3.75
C ILE A 82 -11.64 11.63 4.25
N SER A 83 -12.01 10.39 4.56
CA SER A 83 -11.07 9.37 5.01
C SER A 83 -10.03 9.02 3.93
N HIS A 84 -10.45 8.92 2.66
CA HIS A 84 -9.53 8.71 1.55
C HIS A 84 -8.57 9.89 1.37
N VAL A 85 -9.07 11.13 1.40
CA VAL A 85 -8.24 12.34 1.33
C VAL A 85 -7.25 12.38 2.49
N LEU A 86 -7.69 12.06 3.70
CA LEU A 86 -6.82 11.99 4.88
C LEU A 86 -5.75 10.90 4.74
N THR A 87 -6.10 9.76 4.15
CA THR A 87 -5.16 8.67 3.86
C THR A 87 -4.11 9.12 2.84
N LEU A 88 -4.51 9.81 1.78
CA LEU A 88 -3.57 10.36 0.78
C LEU A 88 -2.64 11.41 1.40
N LEU A 89 -3.19 12.29 2.24
CA LEU A 89 -2.42 13.32 2.93
C LEU A 89 -1.40 12.72 3.90
N THR A 90 -1.84 11.79 4.74
CA THR A 90 -0.95 11.08 5.68
C THR A 90 0.10 10.26 4.95
N LEU A 91 -0.25 9.58 3.85
CA LEU A 91 0.70 8.85 3.01
C LEU A 91 1.76 9.76 2.38
N TYR A 92 1.37 10.96 1.93
CA TYR A 92 2.30 11.95 1.38
C TYR A 92 3.33 12.39 2.43
N PHE A 93 2.88 12.75 3.64
CA PHE A 93 3.80 13.13 4.72
C PHE A 93 4.63 11.95 5.23
N ALA A 94 4.04 10.76 5.32
CA ALA A 94 4.75 9.53 5.66
C ALA A 94 5.86 9.22 4.66
N SER A 95 5.60 9.41 3.36
CA SER A 95 6.58 9.21 2.30
C SER A 95 7.73 10.22 2.39
N ALA A 96 7.43 11.49 2.63
CA ALA A 96 8.45 12.52 2.85
C ALA A 96 9.33 12.20 4.07
N GLN A 97 8.72 11.74 5.16
CA GLN A 97 9.43 11.40 6.40
C GLN A 97 10.19 10.08 6.31
N ALA A 98 9.68 9.10 5.56
CA ALA A 98 10.43 7.88 5.25
C ALA A 98 11.69 8.21 4.43
N LEU A 99 11.59 9.07 3.42
CA LEU A 99 12.75 9.59 2.68
C LEU A 99 13.71 10.35 3.59
N ASN A 100 13.20 11.24 4.44
CA ASN A 100 13.98 11.99 5.43
C ASN A 100 14.75 11.07 6.40
N SER A 101 14.15 9.95 6.82
CA SER A 101 14.80 8.99 7.72
C SER A 101 15.99 8.27 7.07
N VAL A 102 15.92 8.06 5.75
CA VAL A 102 16.91 7.32 4.98
C VAL A 102 18.01 8.23 4.42
N LEU A 103 17.70 9.50 4.15
CA LEU A 103 18.69 10.46 3.71
C LEU A 103 19.64 10.85 4.88
N PRO A 104 20.92 11.08 4.59
CA PRO A 104 21.82 11.79 5.50
C PRO A 104 21.28 13.19 5.75
N GLU A 105 21.54 13.80 6.91
CA GLU A 105 20.83 15.03 7.27
C GLU A 105 21.36 16.27 6.54
N ARG A 106 22.68 16.32 6.30
CA ARG A 106 23.36 17.46 5.68
C ARG A 106 24.63 17.01 4.92
N GLY A 107 25.21 17.94 4.18
CA GLY A 107 26.50 17.77 3.49
C GLY A 107 26.42 17.07 2.14
N LEU A 108 27.59 16.67 1.62
CA LEU A 108 27.71 16.06 0.28
C LEU A 108 26.92 14.76 0.15
N LEU A 109 26.90 13.92 1.19
CA LEU A 109 26.14 12.67 1.18
C LEU A 109 24.64 12.91 1.06
N PHE A 110 24.10 13.94 1.71
CA PHE A 110 22.69 14.33 1.55
C PHE A 110 22.39 14.68 0.09
N TRP A 111 23.24 15.50 -0.53
CA TRP A 111 23.06 15.90 -1.93
C TRP A 111 23.18 14.72 -2.89
N LEU A 112 24.19 13.87 -2.70
CA LEU A 112 24.44 12.68 -3.53
C LEU A 112 23.26 11.68 -3.46
N PHE A 113 22.82 11.34 -2.25
CA PHE A 113 21.67 10.44 -2.07
C PHE A 113 20.39 11.08 -2.61
N SER A 114 20.15 12.36 -2.34
CA SER A 114 18.97 13.06 -2.85
C SER A 114 18.95 13.07 -4.37
N PHE A 115 20.09 13.33 -5.03
CA PHE A 115 20.22 13.26 -6.47
C PHE A 115 19.96 11.85 -7.00
N PHE A 116 20.52 10.81 -6.36
CA PHE A 116 20.30 9.43 -6.76
C PHE A 116 18.83 9.01 -6.63
N PHE A 117 18.17 9.36 -5.53
CA PHE A 117 16.74 9.13 -5.34
C PHE A 117 15.91 9.89 -6.36
N LEU A 118 16.21 11.17 -6.59
CA LEU A 118 15.53 12.00 -7.58
C LEU A 118 15.63 11.39 -8.97
N TRP A 119 16.85 11.07 -9.40
CA TRP A 119 17.13 10.43 -10.68
C TRP A 119 16.41 9.10 -10.82
N THR A 120 16.44 8.25 -9.78
CA THR A 120 15.78 6.94 -9.79
C THR A 120 14.26 7.08 -9.87
N LEU A 121 13.65 7.91 -9.03
CA LEU A 121 12.20 8.13 -9.03
C LEU A 121 11.73 8.82 -10.31
N TRP A 122 12.53 9.72 -10.87
CA TRP A 122 12.25 10.39 -12.14
C TRP A 122 12.24 9.38 -13.29
N ASN A 123 13.29 8.56 -13.43
CA ASN A 123 13.34 7.53 -14.48
C ASN A 123 12.21 6.52 -14.33
N ASN A 124 11.86 6.17 -13.10
CA ASN A 124 10.76 5.24 -12.84
C ASN A 124 9.39 5.77 -13.29
N GLN A 125 9.20 7.09 -13.48
CA GLN A 125 7.94 7.64 -13.99
C GLN A 125 7.58 7.11 -15.38
N PHE A 126 8.59 6.75 -16.18
CA PHE A 126 8.41 6.31 -17.57
C PHE A 126 8.31 4.79 -17.71
N SER A 127 8.40 4.05 -16.61
CA SER A 127 8.34 2.58 -16.62
C SER A 127 6.93 2.08 -16.27
N ASN A 128 6.49 1.03 -16.96
CA ASN A 128 5.24 0.34 -16.64
C ASN A 128 5.48 -0.60 -15.45
N PHE A 129 5.13 -0.12 -14.25
CA PHE A 129 5.23 -0.90 -13.02
C PHE A 129 3.86 -1.40 -12.56
N ASP A 130 3.83 -2.67 -12.15
CA ASP A 130 2.79 -3.21 -11.28
C ASP A 130 3.05 -2.74 -9.84
N ALA A 131 2.00 -2.37 -9.11
CA ALA A 131 2.04 -1.93 -7.72
C ALA A 131 2.92 -2.82 -6.84
N ARG A 132 2.83 -4.15 -6.98
CA ARG A 132 3.64 -5.09 -6.17
C ARG A 132 5.13 -5.01 -6.50
N ARG A 133 5.43 -4.87 -7.79
CA ARG A 133 6.81 -4.75 -8.27
C ARG A 133 7.42 -3.42 -7.81
N LEU A 134 6.63 -2.34 -7.85
CA LEU A 134 6.99 -1.02 -7.33
C LEU A 134 7.27 -1.08 -5.82
N LEU A 135 6.39 -1.71 -5.04
CA LEU A 135 6.60 -1.85 -3.60
C LEU A 135 7.86 -2.65 -3.27
N ARG A 136 8.09 -3.75 -3.98
CA ARG A 136 9.29 -4.58 -3.78
C ARG A 136 10.56 -3.81 -4.11
N SER A 137 10.58 -3.07 -5.22
CA SER A 137 11.74 -2.25 -5.59
C SER A 137 11.95 -1.11 -4.60
N LEU A 138 10.88 -0.48 -4.12
CA LEU A 138 10.94 0.60 -3.14
C LEU A 138 11.43 0.11 -1.77
N ALA A 139 10.97 -1.06 -1.32
CA ALA A 139 11.45 -1.70 -0.09
C ALA A 139 12.96 -2.01 -0.19
N VAL A 140 13.42 -2.51 -1.33
CA VAL A 140 14.86 -2.76 -1.58
C VAL A 140 15.63 -1.44 -1.63
N LEU A 141 15.10 -0.41 -2.30
CA LEU A 141 15.74 0.91 -2.40
C LEU A 141 15.93 1.54 -1.02
N PHE A 142 14.86 1.59 -0.22
CA PHE A 142 14.94 2.13 1.13
C PHE A 142 15.79 1.28 2.06
N GLY A 143 15.67 -0.05 2.00
CA GLY A 143 16.50 -0.95 2.81
C GLY A 143 17.99 -0.79 2.49
N THR A 144 18.34 -0.69 1.21
CA THR A 144 19.72 -0.47 0.76
C THR A 144 20.24 0.88 1.22
N ALA A 145 19.45 1.95 1.05
CA ALA A 145 19.86 3.29 1.46
C ALA A 145 19.93 3.44 3.00
N PHE A 146 19.02 2.79 3.74
CA PHE A 146 19.07 2.72 5.21
C PHE A 146 20.33 2.00 5.68
N PHE A 147 20.62 0.83 5.10
CA PHE A 147 21.82 0.06 5.39
C PHE A 147 23.07 0.86 5.05
N LEU A 148 23.10 1.52 3.88
CA LEU A 148 24.22 2.35 3.47
C LEU A 148 24.41 3.52 4.44
N LYS A 149 23.35 4.24 4.84
CA LYS A 149 23.45 5.29 5.86
C LYS A 149 24.06 4.75 7.15
N HIS A 150 23.52 3.68 7.74
CA HIS A 150 23.92 3.27 9.08
C HIS A 150 25.24 2.47 9.10
N MET A 151 25.47 1.55 8.15
CA MET A 151 26.72 0.78 8.08
C MET A 151 27.87 1.58 7.50
N PHE A 152 27.65 2.42 6.49
CA PHE A 152 28.73 3.22 5.92
C PHE A 152 29.19 4.28 6.92
N LEU A 153 28.26 4.96 7.61
CA LEU A 153 28.63 5.91 8.65
C LEU A 153 29.34 5.20 9.83
N ALA A 154 28.83 4.06 10.30
CA ALA A 154 29.51 3.29 11.34
C ALA A 154 30.93 2.85 10.92
N SER A 155 31.13 2.46 9.66
CA SER A 155 32.44 2.09 9.13
C SER A 155 33.38 3.29 8.91
N LEU A 156 32.85 4.46 8.56
CA LEU A 156 33.63 5.68 8.38
C LEU A 156 34.11 6.27 9.70
N PHE A 157 33.29 6.17 10.75
CA PHE A 157 33.59 6.69 12.09
C PHE A 157 34.22 5.65 13.02
N ALA A 158 34.53 4.45 12.53
CA ALA A 158 35.26 3.44 13.29
C ALA A 158 36.68 3.97 13.65
N PRO A 159 37.14 3.79 14.91
CA PRO A 159 38.45 4.29 15.35
C PRO A 159 39.63 3.69 14.58
N GLU A 160 39.49 2.48 14.06
CA GLU A 160 40.54 1.77 13.36
C GLU A 160 40.54 2.12 11.86
N GLY A 161 41.60 2.80 11.43
CA GLY A 161 41.74 3.40 10.10
C GLY A 161 41.79 2.39 8.96
N GLY A 162 40.62 1.97 8.47
CA GLY A 162 40.48 1.28 7.19
C GLY A 162 40.50 2.24 5.99
N TRP A 163 40.65 1.71 4.78
CA TRP A 163 40.57 2.41 3.48
C TRP A 163 39.39 3.39 3.36
N ALA A 164 38.29 3.12 4.08
CA ALA A 164 37.13 3.97 4.28
C ALA A 164 37.51 5.39 4.77
N LYS A 165 38.48 5.53 5.68
CA LYS A 165 38.98 6.84 6.16
C LYS A 165 39.70 7.63 5.07
N LYS A 166 40.36 6.96 4.11
CA LYS A 166 40.98 7.62 2.96
C LYS A 166 39.94 8.15 1.97
N VAL A 167 38.88 7.36 1.73
CA VAL A 167 37.76 7.78 0.88
C VAL A 167 36.95 8.90 1.54
N ALA A 168 36.68 8.80 2.85
CA ALA A 168 36.08 9.89 3.62
C ALA A 168 36.98 11.13 3.63
N GLY A 169 38.28 10.99 3.86
CA GLY A 169 39.23 12.11 3.81
C GLY A 169 39.18 12.83 2.47
N PHE A 170 39.18 12.08 1.36
CA PHE A 170 39.07 12.64 0.01
C PHE A 170 37.70 13.29 -0.26
N LEU A 171 36.59 12.66 0.16
CA LEU A 171 35.24 13.24 0.02
C LEU A 171 35.02 14.47 0.90
N LEU A 172 35.64 14.49 2.09
CA LEU A 172 35.64 15.64 2.98
C LEU A 172 36.47 16.76 2.33
N GLU A 173 37.67 16.48 1.85
CA GLU A 173 38.53 17.47 1.19
C GLU A 173 37.89 18.10 -0.07
N VAL A 174 37.15 17.30 -0.85
CA VAL A 174 36.40 17.78 -2.03
C VAL A 174 35.07 18.46 -1.64
N GLY A 175 34.49 18.10 -0.50
CA GLY A 175 33.17 18.58 -0.03
C GLY A 175 33.21 19.73 0.98
N THR A 176 34.35 20.05 1.59
CA THR A 176 34.51 21.08 2.64
C THR A 176 34.61 22.51 2.12
N LEU A 177 33.79 22.89 1.13
CA LEU A 177 33.48 24.30 0.84
C LEU A 177 32.52 24.89 1.89
N GLY A 178 32.84 24.68 3.18
CA GLY A 178 32.17 25.31 4.32
C GLY A 178 31.23 24.38 5.11
N THR A 179 31.60 24.12 6.37
CA THR A 179 30.73 23.69 7.49
C THR A 179 30.20 22.24 7.44
N LEU A 180 31.06 21.29 7.80
CA LEU A 180 30.64 19.96 8.27
C LEU A 180 30.34 20.00 9.77
N ASP A 181 29.32 20.75 10.17
CA ASP A 181 28.67 20.50 11.46
C ASP A 181 27.83 19.23 11.31
N TYR A 182 28.47 18.09 11.56
CA TYR A 182 27.79 16.81 11.68
C TYR A 182 27.18 16.75 13.08
N GLN A 183 25.88 17.00 13.18
CA GLN A 183 25.16 16.80 14.43
C GLN A 183 25.08 15.29 14.70
N VAL A 184 25.74 14.85 15.79
CA VAL A 184 25.73 13.45 16.19
C VAL A 184 24.40 13.19 16.89
N PHE A 185 23.63 12.22 16.39
CA PHE A 185 22.40 11.76 17.04
C PHE A 185 22.64 10.48 17.83
N ALA A 186 21.83 10.27 18.86
CA ALA A 186 21.93 9.07 19.67
C ALA A 186 21.65 7.83 18.80
N PRO A 187 22.30 6.66 19.07
CA PRO A 187 22.03 5.41 18.36
C PRO A 187 20.54 5.02 18.34
N ALA A 188 19.78 5.46 19.34
CA ALA A 188 18.33 5.30 19.44
C ALA A 188 17.57 5.84 18.21
N THR A 189 18.09 6.89 17.57
CA THR A 189 17.56 7.45 16.32
C THR A 189 17.55 6.44 15.17
N GLY A 190 18.55 5.55 15.12
CA GLY A 190 18.62 4.49 14.12
C GLY A 190 17.50 3.46 14.27
N TYR A 191 17.18 3.06 15.51
CA TYR A 191 16.06 2.15 15.79
C TYR A 191 14.70 2.77 15.44
N ILE A 192 14.53 4.06 15.74
CA ILE A 192 13.32 4.82 15.35
C ILE A 192 13.18 4.84 13.82
N SER A 193 14.27 5.12 13.10
CA SER A 193 14.28 5.16 11.64
C SER A 193 13.98 3.78 11.03
N PHE A 194 14.56 2.72 11.59
CA PHE A 194 14.27 1.34 11.18
C PHE A 194 12.79 0.99 11.36
N PHE A 195 12.24 1.24 12.55
CA PHE A 195 10.85 0.95 12.85
C PHE A 195 9.90 1.78 11.98
N THR A 196 10.21 3.06 11.77
CA THR A 196 9.48 3.95 10.87
C THR A 196 9.43 3.36 9.46
N LEU A 197 10.57 2.90 8.95
CA LEU A 197 10.64 2.35 7.60
C LEU A 197 9.90 1.01 7.48
N ALA A 198 10.05 0.13 8.46
CA ALA A 198 9.31 -1.13 8.51
C ALA A 198 7.79 -0.89 8.55
N LEU A 199 7.35 0.06 9.37
CA LEU A 199 5.95 0.46 9.48
C LEU A 199 5.43 1.11 8.19
N TYR A 200 6.24 1.93 7.52
CA TYR A 200 5.91 2.53 6.23
C TYR A 200 5.73 1.47 5.14
N VAL A 201 6.69 0.56 4.99
CA VAL A 201 6.60 -0.54 4.01
C VAL A 201 5.41 -1.45 4.33
N GLY A 202 5.19 -1.76 5.61
CA GLY A 202 4.01 -2.51 6.05
C GLY A 202 2.71 -1.81 5.67
N GLY A 203 2.60 -0.50 5.95
CA GLY A 203 1.45 0.33 5.56
C GLY A 203 1.21 0.33 4.06
N LEU A 204 2.26 0.43 3.24
CA LEU A 204 2.16 0.35 1.79
C LEU A 204 1.67 -1.01 1.29
N ILE A 205 2.11 -2.11 1.91
CA ILE A 205 1.63 -3.46 1.58
C ILE A 205 0.13 -3.58 1.91
N LEU A 206 -0.30 -3.02 3.04
CA LEU A 206 -1.71 -2.98 3.43
C LEU A 206 -2.56 -2.09 2.50
N LEU A 207 -1.97 -1.02 1.98
CA LEU A 207 -2.59 -0.10 1.02
C LEU A 207 -2.85 -0.78 -0.33
N THR A 208 -1.91 -1.59 -0.81
CA THR A 208 -2.04 -2.15 -2.17
C THR A 208 -3.31 -2.96 -2.36
N PRO A 209 -4.06 -2.71 -3.44
CA PRO A 209 -5.29 -3.43 -3.71
C PRO A 209 -4.99 -4.92 -3.82
N SER A 210 -5.58 -5.68 -2.91
CA SER A 210 -5.65 -7.13 -3.05
C SER A 210 -6.48 -7.44 -4.31
N PRO A 211 -6.00 -8.30 -5.21
CA PRO A 211 -6.73 -8.67 -6.43
C PRO A 211 -8.13 -9.13 -6.04
N GLU A 212 -9.12 -8.65 -6.79
CA GLU A 212 -10.52 -9.00 -6.57
C GLU A 212 -10.72 -10.52 -6.73
N PRO A 213 -11.72 -11.12 -6.06
CA PRO A 213 -11.94 -12.57 -6.12
C PRO A 213 -12.10 -13.09 -7.55
N GLU A 214 -12.65 -12.28 -8.46
CA GLU A 214 -12.76 -12.60 -9.89
C GLU A 214 -11.38 -12.63 -10.57
N GLU A 215 -10.55 -11.61 -10.38
CA GLU A 215 -9.17 -11.60 -10.90
C GLU A 215 -8.33 -12.73 -10.31
N ARG A 216 -8.52 -13.09 -9.03
CA ARG A 216 -7.87 -14.25 -8.41
C ARG A 216 -8.29 -15.55 -9.07
N SER A 217 -9.58 -15.66 -9.42
CA SER A 217 -10.12 -16.83 -10.12
C SER A 217 -9.58 -16.90 -11.54
N ALA A 218 -9.54 -15.78 -12.26
CA ALA A 218 -8.95 -15.68 -13.59
C ALA A 218 -7.44 -16.01 -13.58
N LEU A 219 -6.68 -15.51 -12.61
CA LEU A 219 -5.26 -15.82 -12.44
C LEU A 219 -5.04 -17.29 -12.04
N ALA A 220 -5.92 -17.86 -11.21
CA ALA A 220 -5.88 -19.28 -10.87
C ALA A 220 -6.15 -20.14 -12.10
N LEU A 221 -7.12 -19.79 -12.93
CA LEU A 221 -7.42 -20.45 -14.20
C LEU A 221 -6.27 -20.31 -15.20
N LEU A 222 -5.66 -19.13 -15.32
CA LEU A 222 -4.47 -18.90 -16.16
C LEU A 222 -3.29 -19.75 -15.72
N ARG A 223 -3.05 -19.85 -14.41
CA ARG A 223 -1.97 -20.66 -13.85
C ARG A 223 -2.25 -22.15 -14.01
N ALA A 224 -3.50 -22.59 -13.83
CA ALA A 224 -3.92 -23.95 -14.13
C ALA A 224 -3.70 -24.28 -15.61
N TYR A 225 -4.09 -23.38 -16.51
CA TYR A 225 -3.89 -23.52 -17.95
C TYR A 225 -2.41 -23.62 -18.34
N GLN A 226 -1.53 -22.81 -17.74
CA GLN A 226 -0.08 -22.85 -18.00
C GLN A 226 0.56 -24.18 -17.60
N ASN A 227 0.02 -24.85 -16.58
CA ASN A 227 0.54 -26.14 -16.09
C ASN A 227 0.04 -27.35 -16.91
N LEU A 228 -0.89 -27.16 -17.84
CA LEU A 228 -1.41 -28.25 -18.67
C LEU A 228 -0.35 -28.76 -19.67
N PRO A 229 -0.34 -30.08 -19.96
CA PRO A 229 0.42 -30.63 -21.08
C PRO A 229 0.12 -29.90 -22.40
N PRO A 230 1.07 -29.83 -23.35
CA PRO A 230 0.89 -29.09 -24.60
C PRO A 230 -0.35 -29.50 -25.40
N LEU A 231 -0.69 -30.79 -25.41
CA LEU A 231 -1.87 -31.33 -26.08
C LEU A 231 -3.18 -30.81 -25.46
N GLU A 232 -3.29 -30.81 -24.13
CA GLU A 232 -4.48 -30.34 -23.42
C GLU A 232 -4.68 -28.82 -23.56
N ARG A 233 -3.58 -28.06 -23.65
CA ARG A 233 -3.66 -26.61 -23.94
C ARG A 233 -4.28 -26.34 -25.31
N MET A 234 -3.97 -27.17 -26.32
CA MET A 234 -4.55 -27.03 -27.66
C MET A 234 -6.05 -27.31 -27.62
N THR A 235 -6.50 -28.34 -26.89
CA THR A 235 -7.92 -28.66 -26.73
C THR A 235 -8.68 -27.53 -26.04
N VAL A 236 -8.16 -26.99 -24.94
CA VAL A 236 -8.78 -25.86 -24.23
C VAL A 236 -8.83 -24.62 -25.13
N ARG A 237 -7.74 -24.31 -25.85
CA ARG A 237 -7.73 -23.19 -26.80
C ARG A 237 -8.74 -23.37 -27.94
N ALA A 238 -8.87 -24.58 -28.48
CA ALA A 238 -9.86 -24.90 -29.51
C ALA A 238 -11.29 -24.67 -28.98
N SER A 239 -11.60 -25.15 -27.76
CA SER A 239 -12.92 -24.96 -27.15
C SER A 239 -13.27 -23.49 -26.83
N ILE A 240 -12.26 -22.62 -26.65
CA ILE A 240 -12.46 -21.18 -26.42
C ILE A 240 -12.60 -20.43 -27.76
N MET A 241 -11.88 -20.86 -28.80
CA MET A 241 -11.90 -20.22 -30.12
C MET A 241 -13.04 -20.69 -31.01
N GLU A 242 -13.67 -21.84 -30.74
CA GLU A 242 -14.93 -22.19 -31.37
C GLU A 242 -16.02 -21.25 -30.84
N PRO A 243 -16.54 -20.31 -31.65
CA PRO A 243 -17.73 -19.57 -31.26
C PRO A 243 -18.82 -20.62 -30.99
N GLN A 244 -19.50 -20.54 -29.85
CA GLN A 244 -20.69 -21.35 -29.57
C GLN A 244 -21.74 -21.07 -30.64
N THR A 245 -21.59 -21.72 -31.78
CA THR A 245 -22.46 -21.61 -32.93
C THR A 245 -23.38 -22.79 -32.78
N ASN A 246 -24.51 -22.53 -32.12
CA ASN A 246 -25.62 -23.46 -31.95
C ASN A 246 -25.22 -24.81 -31.32
N GLN A 247 -25.49 -24.94 -30.03
CA GLN A 247 -25.98 -26.21 -29.53
C GLN A 247 -27.40 -26.36 -30.10
N PRO A 248 -27.66 -27.19 -31.13
CA PRO A 248 -29.04 -27.48 -31.47
C PRO A 248 -29.64 -28.17 -30.26
N ALA A 249 -30.85 -27.73 -29.89
CA ALA A 249 -31.71 -28.46 -28.98
C ALA A 249 -31.84 -29.91 -29.47
N LEU A 250 -31.01 -30.81 -28.96
CA LEU A 250 -31.30 -32.22 -29.00
C LEU A 250 -32.41 -32.41 -27.98
N ALA A 251 -33.63 -32.38 -28.52
CA ALA A 251 -34.81 -32.94 -27.93
C ALA A 251 -34.46 -34.30 -27.31
N GLN A 252 -34.30 -34.33 -26.00
CA GLN A 252 -34.67 -35.50 -25.22
C GLN A 252 -36.17 -35.39 -24.97
N GLU A 253 -36.95 -35.88 -25.93
CA GLU A 253 -38.23 -36.50 -25.61
C GLU A 253 -37.94 -37.70 -24.71
N VAL A 254 -37.92 -37.47 -23.40
CA VAL A 254 -38.17 -38.53 -22.42
C VAL A 254 -39.64 -38.39 -22.07
N SER A 255 -40.45 -39.20 -22.74
CA SER A 255 -41.82 -39.49 -22.38
C SER A 255 -41.86 -39.86 -20.90
N THR A 256 -42.30 -38.92 -20.06
CA THR A 256 -42.63 -39.22 -18.67
C THR A 256 -44.13 -39.43 -18.62
N GLU A 257 -44.45 -40.71 -18.50
CA GLU A 257 -45.75 -41.30 -18.31
C GLU A 257 -46.55 -40.56 -17.22
N THR A 258 -47.78 -40.24 -17.56
CA THR A 258 -48.78 -39.58 -16.73
C THR A 258 -49.16 -40.48 -15.56
N GLU A 259 -48.62 -40.25 -14.36
CA GLU A 259 -49.18 -40.81 -13.13
C GLU A 259 -49.90 -39.70 -12.34
N THR A 260 -51.20 -39.69 -12.54
CA THR A 260 -52.19 -38.87 -11.84
C THR A 260 -52.22 -39.27 -10.37
N ILE A 261 -51.61 -38.48 -9.49
CA ILE A 261 -51.86 -38.56 -8.04
C ILE A 261 -52.74 -37.38 -7.65
N GLU A 262 -54.01 -37.72 -7.46
CA GLU A 262 -55.07 -36.90 -6.87
C GLU A 262 -54.75 -36.63 -5.39
N ILE A 263 -54.30 -35.41 -5.05
CA ILE A 263 -54.23 -34.96 -3.65
C ILE A 263 -55.30 -33.89 -3.42
N ARG A 264 -56.39 -34.44 -2.90
CA ARG A 264 -57.47 -33.86 -2.11
C ARG A 264 -57.01 -32.72 -1.17
N GLY A 265 -57.59 -31.55 -1.45
CA GLY A 265 -57.87 -30.38 -0.61
C GLY A 265 -57.19 -30.17 0.73
N GLU A 266 -56.72 -28.94 0.95
CA GLU A 266 -57.19 -28.13 2.08
C GLU A 266 -57.00 -26.63 1.78
N VAL A 267 -58.12 -25.90 1.83
CA VAL A 267 -58.17 -24.44 1.86
C VAL A 267 -57.93 -24.04 3.30
N VAL A 268 -56.86 -23.28 3.58
CA VAL A 268 -56.73 -22.53 4.83
C VAL A 268 -56.73 -21.06 4.48
N GLU A 269 -57.93 -20.50 4.65
CA GLU A 269 -58.23 -19.09 4.80
C GLU A 269 -58.03 -18.69 6.27
N ALA A 270 -57.92 -17.39 6.54
CA ALA A 270 -57.66 -16.69 7.82
C ALA A 270 -56.16 -16.45 8.12
N GLU A 271 -55.71 -15.29 8.59
CA GLU A 271 -56.45 -14.30 9.37
C GLU A 271 -55.77 -12.92 9.24
N SER A 272 -56.60 -11.91 9.07
CA SER A 272 -56.29 -10.50 9.27
C SER A 272 -56.04 -10.21 10.75
N GLU A 273 -54.90 -9.60 11.09
CA GLU A 273 -54.80 -8.87 12.37
C GLU A 273 -54.28 -7.46 12.12
N ASP A 274 -55.25 -6.55 12.20
CA ASP A 274 -55.16 -5.13 12.31
C ASP A 274 -54.80 -4.79 13.77
N THR A 275 -53.70 -4.07 14.02
CA THR A 275 -53.51 -3.38 15.31
C THR A 275 -52.69 -2.11 15.15
N LEU A 276 -53.41 -1.05 14.77
CA LEU A 276 -53.52 0.21 15.53
C LEU A 276 -52.45 0.58 16.57
N ALA A 277 -51.91 1.79 16.34
CA ALA A 277 -51.94 2.94 17.25
C ALA A 277 -50.87 3.13 18.33
N GLY A 278 -50.38 4.38 18.36
CA GLY A 278 -49.87 5.09 19.55
C GLY A 278 -48.42 4.79 19.88
N GLU A 279 -47.60 5.67 20.42
CA GLU A 279 -47.86 6.96 21.05
C GLU A 279 -46.52 7.70 21.25
N LYS A 280 -46.63 9.04 21.34
CA LYS A 280 -45.76 10.11 21.91
C LYS A 280 -44.54 9.64 22.74
N GLU A 281 -43.42 10.37 22.80
CA GLU A 281 -43.22 11.62 23.55
C GLU A 281 -41.76 12.09 23.33
N LYS A 282 -41.51 13.36 22.99
CA LYS A 282 -41.10 14.44 23.91
C LYS A 282 -39.87 14.18 24.82
N GLY A 283 -38.92 15.12 24.77
CA GLY A 283 -38.15 15.56 25.95
C GLY A 283 -36.68 15.84 25.66
N LYS A 284 -36.27 17.11 25.55
CA LYS A 284 -35.55 17.88 26.61
C LYS A 284 -34.15 17.29 26.89
N ARG A 285 -33.04 17.98 26.59
CA ARG A 285 -32.62 19.32 27.05
C ARG A 285 -31.50 19.85 26.18
#